data_AF-A0AA39TQ38-F1
#
_entry.id   AF-A0AA39TQ38-F1
#
_cell.length_a   1.000
_cell.length_b   1.000
_cell.length_c   1.000
_cell.angle_alpha   90.00
_cell.angle_beta   90.00
_cell.angle_gamma   90.00
#
_symmetry.space_group_name_H-M   'P 1'
#
loop_
_entity.id
_entity.type
_entity.pdbx_description
1 polymer ?
#
loop_
_entity_poly.entity_id
_entity_poly.type
_entity_poly.pdbx_seq_one_letter_code
_entity_poly.pdbx_strand_id
1 'polypeptide(L)'
;VPSGVFGRPLSHEHQGYPSSSQWAPKAFRGDPDFNKFPSFYWISIKDMTRLHVAALLHPGVQHERIFGFAGTYTVNDFLAFYRKHYPDRQFPEDVSGVVSTFVEVEPAKRAEELLKDMGRPGFEALENTVLDNIIDIA
;
A
#
# COMPACT_ATOMS: atom_id res chain seq x y z
N VAL A 1 12.98 4.05 7.08
CA VAL A 1 11.81 4.81 6.55
C VAL A 1 10.58 3.91 6.69
N PRO A 2 9.42 4.43 7.13
CA PRO A 2 8.18 3.63 7.18
C PRO A 2 7.70 3.24 5.77
N SER A 3 6.85 2.21 5.67
CA SER A 3 6.23 1.79 4.40
C SER A 3 5.29 2.86 3.84
N GLY A 4 5.09 2.84 2.53
CA GLY A 4 3.98 3.55 1.90
C GLY A 4 2.66 2.95 2.37
N VAL A 5 1.76 3.79 2.87
CA VAL A 5 0.42 3.37 3.31
C VAL A 5 -0.58 3.71 2.21
N PHE A 6 -1.29 2.69 1.72
CA PHE A 6 -2.27 2.81 0.65
C PHE A 6 -3.62 2.23 1.09
N GLY A 7 -4.67 2.60 0.38
CA GLY A 7 -6.05 2.18 0.62
C GLY A 7 -6.97 3.38 0.75
N ARG A 8 -8.28 3.09 0.86
CA ARG A 8 -9.30 4.14 0.86
C ARG A 8 -9.16 5.08 2.07
N PRO A 9 -9.11 6.41 1.86
CA PRO A 9 -9.27 7.39 2.94
C PRO A 9 -10.64 7.21 3.62
N LEU A 10 -10.73 7.54 4.92
CA LEU A 10 -12.01 7.43 5.64
C LEU A 10 -13.09 8.33 5.04
N SER A 11 -12.70 9.54 4.61
CA SER A 11 -13.56 10.48 3.89
C SER A 11 -12.75 11.19 2.81
N HIS A 12 -12.94 10.79 1.56
CA HIS A 12 -12.31 11.46 0.42
C HIS A 12 -12.72 12.94 0.34
N GLU A 13 -13.99 13.26 0.60
CA GLU A 13 -14.51 14.64 0.55
C GLU A 13 -13.78 15.59 1.50
N HIS A 14 -13.50 15.15 2.73
CA HIS A 14 -12.91 16.02 3.76
C HIS A 14 -11.38 15.87 3.90
N GLN A 15 -10.80 14.77 3.43
CA GLN A 15 -9.37 14.47 3.62
C GLN A 15 -8.58 14.43 2.31
N GLY A 16 -9.27 14.29 1.16
CA GLY A 16 -8.64 13.99 -0.11
C GLY A 16 -7.78 12.71 0.00
N TYR A 17 -6.56 12.80 -0.51
CA TYR A 17 -5.55 11.74 -0.41
C TYR A 17 -4.28 12.27 0.26
N PRO A 18 -4.11 12.07 1.58
CA PRO A 18 -2.96 12.58 2.30
C PRO A 18 -1.71 11.70 2.10
N SER A 19 -0.53 12.33 2.15
CA SER A 19 0.77 11.64 2.19
C SER A 19 0.94 10.61 1.06
N SER A 20 1.40 9.39 1.35
CA SER A 20 1.60 8.32 0.35
C SER A 20 0.33 7.93 -0.41
N SER A 21 -0.85 8.05 0.22
CA SER A 21 -2.11 7.65 -0.44
C SER A 21 -2.43 8.48 -1.69
N GLN A 22 -1.76 9.63 -1.89
CA GLN A 22 -1.89 10.46 -3.07
C GLN A 22 -1.20 9.88 -4.32
N TRP A 23 -0.30 8.90 -4.16
CA TRP A 23 0.45 8.33 -5.28
C TRP A 23 -0.42 7.49 -6.21
N ALA A 24 -1.31 6.67 -5.64
CA ALA A 24 -2.28 5.89 -6.40
C ALA A 24 -3.16 6.78 -7.33
N PRO A 25 -3.87 7.82 -6.82
CA PRO A 25 -4.71 8.67 -7.66
C PRO A 25 -3.90 9.56 -8.61
N LYS A 26 -2.67 9.97 -8.27
CA LYS A 26 -1.81 10.70 -9.21
C LYS A 26 -1.43 9.85 -10.42
N ALA A 27 -1.03 8.60 -10.21
CA ALA A 27 -0.78 7.66 -11.30
C ALA A 27 -2.06 7.38 -12.11
N PHE A 28 -3.20 7.21 -11.43
CA PHE A 28 -4.48 6.98 -12.09
C PHE A 28 -4.93 8.15 -12.98
N ARG A 29 -4.68 9.39 -12.55
CA ARG A 29 -5.01 10.62 -13.31
C ARG A 29 -3.99 10.97 -14.40
N GLY A 30 -2.83 10.31 -14.43
CA GLY A 30 -1.72 10.70 -15.30
C GLY A 30 -1.13 12.06 -14.92
N ASP A 31 -1.09 12.38 -13.63
CA ASP A 31 -0.46 13.60 -13.11
C ASP A 31 1.01 13.67 -13.55
N PRO A 32 1.54 14.80 -14.07
CA PRO A 32 2.94 14.90 -14.53
C PRO A 32 4.00 14.44 -13.52
N ASP A 33 3.70 14.50 -12.23
CA ASP A 33 4.60 14.13 -11.15
C ASP A 33 4.45 12.67 -10.70
N PHE A 34 3.63 11.86 -11.38
CA PHE A 34 3.31 10.48 -10.95
C PHE A 34 4.54 9.57 -10.82
N ASN A 35 5.63 9.89 -11.53
CA ASN A 35 6.86 9.10 -11.56
C ASN A 35 7.91 9.53 -10.52
N LYS A 36 7.64 10.59 -9.74
CA LYS A 36 8.57 11.10 -8.72
C LYS A 36 8.52 10.30 -7.42
N PHE A 37 7.65 9.29 -7.33
CA PHE A 37 7.42 8.55 -6.10
C PHE A 37 8.44 7.42 -5.94
N PRO A 38 9.07 7.28 -4.77
CA PRO A 38 10.06 6.24 -4.56
C PRO A 38 9.38 4.87 -4.51
N SER A 39 9.90 3.92 -5.29
CA SER A 39 9.69 2.50 -5.00
C SER A 39 10.13 2.22 -3.57
N PHE A 40 9.34 1.45 -2.83
CA PHE A 40 9.68 1.07 -1.45
C PHE A 40 8.82 -0.11 -0.98
N TYR A 41 8.84 -0.39 0.33
CA TYR A 41 7.84 -1.26 0.95
C TYR A 41 6.48 -0.56 1.05
N TRP A 42 5.42 -1.35 1.07
CA TRP A 42 4.05 -0.86 1.24
C TRP A 42 3.27 -1.66 2.28
N ILE A 43 2.12 -1.12 2.69
CA ILE A 43 1.09 -1.81 3.48
C ILE A 43 -0.29 -1.20 3.24
N SER A 44 -1.35 -2.01 3.36
CA SER A 44 -2.72 -1.50 3.35
C SER A 44 -3.03 -0.72 4.64
N ILE A 45 -3.83 0.34 4.55
CA ILE A 45 -4.29 1.10 5.72
C ILE A 45 -5.07 0.22 6.71
N LYS A 46 -5.78 -0.78 6.17
CA LYS A 46 -6.55 -1.78 6.90
C LYS A 46 -5.65 -2.69 7.74
N ASP A 47 -4.55 -3.19 7.18
CA ASP A 47 -3.61 -4.04 7.91
C ASP A 47 -2.78 -3.21 8.89
N MET A 48 -2.35 -2.02 8.48
CA MET A 48 -1.64 -1.09 9.38
C MET A 48 -2.48 -0.79 10.62
N THR A 49 -3.78 -0.51 10.45
CA THR A 49 -4.70 -0.24 11.57
C THR A 49 -4.81 -1.45 12.49
N ARG A 50 -4.92 -2.67 11.94
CA ARG A 50 -4.96 -3.92 12.72
C ARG A 50 -3.68 -4.12 13.51
N LEU A 51 -2.51 -3.89 12.90
CA LEU A 51 -1.23 -4.03 13.59
C LEU A 51 -1.07 -3.04 14.76
N HIS A 52 -1.60 -1.83 14.64
CA HIS A 52 -1.64 -0.89 15.77
C HIS A 52 -2.53 -1.41 16.91
N VAL A 53 -3.68 -2.01 16.59
CA VAL A 53 -4.56 -2.63 17.59
C VAL A 53 -3.88 -3.86 18.21
N ALA A 54 -3.22 -4.71 17.43
CA ALA A 54 -2.44 -5.84 17.93
C ALA A 54 -1.34 -5.37 18.89
N ALA A 55 -0.63 -4.29 18.55
CA ALA A 55 0.42 -3.73 19.39
C ALA A 55 -0.06 -3.31 20.78
N LEU A 56 -1.33 -2.90 20.89
CA LEU A 56 -1.93 -2.48 22.15
C LEU A 56 -2.54 -3.62 22.95
N LEU A 57 -3.12 -4.63 22.28
CA LEU A 57 -4.02 -5.59 22.91
C LEU A 57 -3.53 -7.04 22.87
N HIS A 58 -2.64 -7.40 21.94
CA HIS A 58 -2.21 -8.78 21.79
C HIS A 58 -1.26 -9.18 22.94
N PRO A 59 -1.58 -10.19 23.76
CA PRO A 59 -0.82 -10.50 24.98
C PRO A 59 0.63 -10.95 24.68
N GLY A 60 0.86 -11.50 23.49
CA GLY A 60 2.18 -11.90 23.00
C GLY A 60 3.01 -10.78 22.37
N VAL A 61 2.53 -9.52 22.39
CA VAL A 61 3.27 -8.37 21.89
C VAL A 61 3.76 -7.55 23.08
N GLN A 62 5.07 -7.55 23.33
CA GLN A 62 5.68 -6.79 24.43
C GLN A 62 7.03 -6.21 23.99
N HIS A 63 7.18 -4.89 24.07
CA HIS A 63 8.43 -4.18 23.80
C HIS A 63 9.09 -4.53 22.45
N GLU A 64 8.30 -4.86 21.42
CA GLU A 64 8.81 -5.26 20.11
C GLU A 64 8.50 -4.25 19.01
N ARG A 65 9.22 -4.37 17.89
CA ARG A 65 9.01 -3.57 16.69
C ARG A 65 8.27 -4.40 15.66
N ILE A 66 7.07 -3.96 15.30
CA ILE A 66 6.25 -4.60 14.26
C ILE A 66 6.52 -3.89 12.93
N PHE A 67 7.10 -4.61 11.97
CA PHE A 67 7.40 -4.07 10.64
C PHE A 67 6.23 -4.33 9.69
N GLY A 68 5.41 -3.32 9.46
CA GLY A 68 4.30 -3.36 8.50
C GLY A 68 4.78 -3.29 7.04
N PHE A 69 5.50 -4.30 6.57
CA PHE A 69 6.03 -4.42 5.21
C PHE A 69 5.34 -5.59 4.50
N ALA A 70 4.21 -5.33 3.84
CA ALA A 70 3.43 -6.36 3.14
C ALA A 70 4.14 -6.86 1.87
N GLY A 71 4.99 -6.03 1.29
CA GLY A 71 5.78 -6.33 0.10
C GLY A 71 6.45 -5.06 -0.41
N THR A 72 6.99 -5.12 -1.62
CA THR A 72 7.57 -3.97 -2.33
C THR A 72 6.65 -3.56 -3.48
N TYR A 73 6.78 -2.32 -3.93
CA TYR A 73 6.02 -1.80 -5.07
C TYR A 73 6.86 -0.85 -5.91
N THR A 74 6.43 -0.68 -7.15
CA THR A 74 6.80 0.39 -8.08
C THR A 74 5.53 1.07 -8.59
N VAL A 75 5.68 2.23 -9.23
CA VAL A 75 4.57 2.88 -9.92
C VAL A 75 4.03 2.06 -11.09
N ASN A 76 4.87 1.22 -11.73
CA ASN A 76 4.46 0.38 -12.84
C ASN A 76 3.48 -0.71 -12.40
N ASP A 77 3.58 -1.21 -11.16
CA ASP A 77 2.58 -2.11 -10.60
C ASP A 77 1.19 -1.45 -10.60
N PHE A 78 1.12 -0.17 -10.21
CA PHE A 78 -0.15 0.57 -10.14
C PHE A 78 -0.72 0.77 -11.56
N LEU A 79 0.12 1.19 -12.50
CA LEU A 79 -0.27 1.34 -13.91
C LEU A 79 -0.77 0.02 -14.50
N ALA A 80 -0.11 -1.10 -14.20
CA ALA A 80 -0.54 -2.42 -14.65
C ALA A 80 -1.92 -2.79 -14.09
N PHE A 81 -2.19 -2.53 -12.81
CA PHE A 81 -3.51 -2.75 -12.21
C PHE A 81 -4.56 -1.86 -12.87
N TYR A 82 -4.27 -0.58 -13.14
CA TYR A 82 -5.22 0.31 -13.78
C TYR A 82 -5.56 -0.10 -15.21
N ARG A 83 -4.56 -0.46 -16.03
CA ARG A 83 -4.80 -0.95 -17.40
C ARG A 83 -5.61 -2.25 -17.40
N LYS A 84 -5.40 -3.12 -16.41
CA LYS A 84 -6.16 -4.36 -16.25
C LYS A 84 -7.64 -4.12 -15.91
N HIS A 85 -7.94 -3.16 -15.03
CA HIS A 85 -9.31 -2.93 -14.52
C HIS A 85 -10.09 -1.86 -15.28
N TYR A 86 -9.41 -0.96 -16.00
CA TYR A 86 -10.00 0.13 -16.77
C TYR A 86 -9.47 0.12 -18.21
N PRO A 87 -9.71 -0.95 -19.00
CA PRO A 87 -9.09 -1.14 -20.32
C PRO A 87 -9.50 -0.08 -21.35
N ASP A 88 -10.64 0.57 -21.16
CA ASP A 88 -11.14 1.64 -22.05
C ASP A 88 -10.47 3.00 -21.80
N ARG A 89 -9.64 3.11 -20.74
CA ARG A 89 -8.94 4.33 -20.39
C ARG A 89 -7.46 4.26 -20.77
N GLN A 90 -6.96 5.38 -21.28
CA GLN A 90 -5.52 5.56 -21.54
C GLN A 90 -4.80 5.94 -20.24
N PHE A 91 -3.73 5.21 -19.93
CA PHE A 91 -2.84 5.48 -18.80
C PHE A 91 -1.43 5.78 -19.30
N PRO A 92 -0.58 6.48 -18.53
CA PRO A 92 0.83 6.67 -18.87
C PRO A 92 1.52 5.34 -19.17
N GLU A 93 2.55 5.37 -20.02
CA GLU A 93 3.46 4.24 -20.23
C GLU A 93 4.27 3.92 -18.98
N ASP A 94 4.86 2.72 -18.96
CA ASP A 94 5.73 2.30 -17.86
C ASP A 94 6.95 3.22 -17.72
N VAL A 95 7.29 3.53 -16.46
CA VAL A 95 8.46 4.35 -16.13
C VAL A 95 9.71 3.48 -16.18
N SER A 96 10.73 3.93 -16.92
CA SER A 96 12.01 3.24 -17.01
C SER A 96 12.87 3.44 -15.76
N GLY A 97 13.68 2.43 -15.42
CA GLY A 97 14.64 2.52 -14.31
C GLY A 97 14.04 2.43 -12.90
N VAL A 98 12.75 2.16 -12.75
CA VAL A 98 12.15 1.85 -11.44
C VAL A 98 12.51 0.44 -11.01
N VAL A 99 12.94 0.28 -9.76
CA VAL A 99 13.38 -1.01 -9.20
C VAL A 99 12.58 -1.31 -7.94
N SER A 100 12.06 -2.53 -7.81
CA SER A 100 11.31 -3.03 -6.64
C SER A 100 12.15 -3.93 -5.72
N THR A 101 13.44 -4.12 -6.05
CA THR A 101 14.35 -4.97 -5.27
C THR A 101 14.80 -4.25 -4.01
N PHE A 102 14.28 -4.69 -2.88
CA PHE A 102 14.72 -4.27 -1.55
C PHE A 102 15.19 -5.48 -0.75
N VAL A 103 15.92 -5.23 0.35
CA VAL A 103 16.49 -6.26 1.21
C VAL A 103 15.37 -7.03 1.93
N GLU A 104 15.55 -8.32 2.19
CA GLU A 104 14.62 -9.02 3.08
C GLU A 104 14.80 -8.50 4.51
N VAL A 105 13.72 -8.02 5.12
CA VAL A 105 13.71 -7.59 6.52
C VAL A 105 13.20 -8.75 7.34
N GLU A 106 14.09 -9.62 7.81
CA GLU A 106 13.72 -10.86 8.53
C GLU A 106 12.63 -10.67 9.61
N PRO A 107 12.67 -9.62 10.46
CA PRO A 107 11.63 -9.40 11.46
C PRO A 107 10.24 -9.04 10.91
N ALA A 108 10.09 -8.78 9.60
CA ALA A 108 8.81 -8.40 9.00
C ALA A 108 7.77 -9.54 8.98
N LYS A 109 8.21 -10.80 9.04
CA LYS A 109 7.33 -11.98 9.14
C LYS A 109 6.41 -11.90 10.36
N ARG A 110 6.87 -11.27 11.46
CA ARG A 110 6.10 -11.09 12.70
C ARG A 110 4.77 -10.35 12.49
N ALA A 111 4.74 -9.37 11.59
CA ALA A 111 3.53 -8.62 11.32
C ALA A 111 2.44 -9.49 10.66
N GLU A 112 2.82 -10.39 9.75
CA GLU A 112 1.86 -11.29 9.11
C GLU A 112 1.29 -12.31 10.10
N GLU A 113 2.11 -12.83 11.02
CA GLU A 113 1.67 -13.71 12.11
C GLU A 113 0.61 -13.03 12.98
N LEU A 114 0.85 -11.77 13.39
CA LEU A 114 -0.12 -11.01 14.18
C LEU A 114 -1.44 -10.78 13.44
N LEU A 115 -1.39 -10.53 12.12
CA LEU A 115 -2.61 -10.45 11.32
C LEU A 115 -3.38 -11.78 11.31
N LYS A 116 -2.66 -12.91 11.25
CA LYS A 116 -3.25 -14.26 11.34
C LYS A 116 -3.90 -14.51 12.70
N ASP A 117 -3.24 -14.13 13.78
CA ASP A 117 -3.80 -14.20 15.14
C ASP A 117 -5.05 -13.33 15.31
N MET A 118 -5.14 -12.22 14.57
CA MET A 118 -6.33 -11.36 14.49
C MET A 118 -7.42 -11.88 13.52
N GLY A 119 -7.32 -13.13 13.03
CA GLY A 119 -8.31 -13.77 12.17
C GLY A 119 -8.24 -13.36 10.70
N ARG A 120 -7.11 -12.83 10.22
CA ARG A 120 -6.85 -12.56 8.80
C ARG A 120 -6.06 -13.70 8.16
N PRO A 121 -6.14 -13.91 6.84
CA PRO A 121 -5.28 -14.90 6.18
C PRO A 121 -3.81 -14.47 6.06
N GLY A 122 -3.54 -13.17 6.19
CA GLY A 122 -2.24 -12.52 5.98
C GLY A 122 -2.47 -11.06 5.59
N PHE A 123 -1.48 -10.44 4.93
CA PHE A 123 -1.63 -9.11 4.34
C PHE A 123 -2.64 -9.08 3.19
N GLU A 124 -3.33 -7.95 3.01
CA GLU A 124 -4.09 -7.68 1.80
C GLU A 124 -3.18 -7.65 0.57
N ALA A 125 -3.74 -7.90 -0.62
CA ALA A 125 -2.99 -7.82 -1.87
C ALA A 125 -2.79 -6.36 -2.30
N LEU A 126 -1.64 -6.05 -2.94
CA LEU A 126 -1.33 -4.70 -3.42
C LEU A 126 -2.39 -4.21 -4.41
N GLU A 127 -2.75 -5.06 -5.37
CA GLU A 127 -3.75 -4.75 -6.40
C GLU A 127 -5.07 -4.28 -5.77
N ASN A 128 -5.63 -5.05 -4.84
CA ASN A 128 -6.87 -4.70 -4.15
C ASN A 128 -6.71 -3.41 -3.33
N THR A 129 -5.58 -3.23 -2.66
CA THR A 129 -5.29 -2.04 -1.84
C THR A 129 -5.24 -0.78 -2.70
N VAL A 130 -4.58 -0.84 -3.86
CA VAL A 130 -4.43 0.28 -4.79
C VAL A 130 -5.77 0.63 -5.43
N LEU A 131 -6.56 -0.36 -5.84
CA LEU A 131 -7.90 -0.13 -6.39
C LEU A 131 -8.85 0.47 -5.35
N ASP A 132 -8.83 -0.03 -4.11
CA ASP A 132 -9.60 0.54 -3.00
C ASP A 132 -9.16 1.99 -2.69
N ASN A 133 -7.88 2.32 -2.90
CA ASN A 133 -7.38 3.67 -2.75
C ASN A 133 -8.01 4.64 -3.77
N ILE A 134 -8.37 4.21 -4.97
CA ILE A 134 -8.89 5.11 -6.02
C ILE A 134 -10.40 5.00 -6.23
N ILE A 135 -11.10 4.17 -5.45
CA ILE A 135 -12.53 3.84 -5.66
C ILE A 135 -13.45 5.07 -5.75
N ASP A 136 -13.11 6.17 -5.06
CA ASP A 136 -13.92 7.39 -5.04
C ASP A 136 -13.72 8.28 -6.30
N ILE A 137 -12.78 7.94 -7.18
CA ILE A 137 -12.44 8.70 -8.40
C ILE A 137 -12.37 7.84 -9.66
N ALA A 138 -12.67 6.54 -9.53
CA ALA A 138 -12.46 5.53 -10.54
C ALA A 138 -13.58 5.46 -11.57
#